data_AF-A0A2H9MRH4-F1
#
_entry.id   AF-A0A2H9MRH4-F1
#
_cell.length_a   1.000
_cell.length_b   1.000
_cell.length_c   1.000
_cell.angle_alpha   90.00
_cell.angle_beta   90.00
_cell.angle_gamma   90.00
#
_symmetry.space_group_name_H-M   'P 1'
#
loop_
_entity.id
_entity.type
_entity.pdbx_description
1 polymer ?
#
loop_
_entity_poly.entity_id
_entity_poly.type
_entity_poly.pdbx_seq_one_letter_code
_entity_poly.pdbx_strand_id
1 'polypeptide(L)'
;MNDLDLLAEKRNQAREDLYKIMNENEHEWKNALRLLRTHEKQFVELWEAYKMDPNYVQDRFFKCCDRLQLYIYQENVENKKFKKIYKPHYNIFQKLNKKYHKLKIKSETKDMPEPR
;
A
#
# COMPACT_ATOMS: atom_id res chain seq x y z
N MET A 1 9.16 24.38 24.75
CA MET A 1 8.42 23.47 23.84
C MET A 1 7.71 22.45 24.71
N ASN A 2 6.40 22.29 24.61
CA ASN A 2 5.66 21.31 25.42
C ASN A 2 5.91 19.90 24.86
N ASP A 3 5.78 18.86 25.68
CA ASP A 3 5.95 17.45 25.29
C ASP A 3 5.04 17.06 24.12
N LEU A 4 3.86 17.69 24.03
CA LEU A 4 2.92 17.48 22.93
C LEU A 4 3.47 18.02 21.60
N ASP A 5 4.11 19.19 21.61
CA ASP A 5 4.68 19.82 20.42
C ASP A 5 5.89 19.02 19.91
N LEU A 6 6.78 18.61 20.82
CA LEU A 6 7.94 17.78 20.49
C LEU A 6 7.52 16.42 19.89
N LEU A 7 6.43 15.83 20.41
CA LEU A 7 5.88 14.59 19.88
C LEU A 7 5.19 14.79 18.53
N ALA A 8 4.52 15.92 18.33
CA ALA A 8 3.91 16.28 17.04
C ALA A 8 4.96 16.41 15.95
N GLU A 9 6.08 17.08 16.25
CA GLU A 9 7.21 17.25 15.32
C GLU A 9 7.82 15.90 14.94
N LYS A 10 8.16 15.06 15.93
CA LYS A 10 8.69 13.69 15.67
C LYS A 10 7.74 12.84 14.84
N ARG A 11 6.42 12.93 15.10
CA ARG A 11 5.40 12.22 14.32
C ARG A 11 5.36 12.73 12.87
N ASN A 12 5.43 14.04 12.68
CA ASN A 12 5.41 14.64 11.35
C ASN A 12 6.66 14.26 10.55
N GLN A 13 7.84 14.30 11.17
CA GLN A 13 9.07 13.83 10.55
C GLN A 13 8.97 12.35 10.14
N ALA A 14 8.51 11.48 11.03
CA ALA A 14 8.33 10.07 10.71
C ALA A 14 7.32 9.81 9.58
N ARG A 15 6.33 10.71 9.41
CA ARG A 15 5.39 10.66 8.29
C ARG A 15 6.07 11.06 6.98
N GLU A 16 6.86 12.13 6.99
CA GLU A 16 7.61 12.58 5.82
C GLU A 16 8.65 11.53 5.39
N ASP A 17 9.38 10.95 6.33
CA ASP A 17 10.33 9.86 6.07
C ASP A 17 9.64 8.65 5.45
N LEU A 18 8.46 8.28 5.98
CA LEU A 18 7.65 7.19 5.41
C LEU A 18 7.27 7.49 3.96
N TYR A 19 6.76 8.69 3.67
CA TYR A 19 6.37 9.04 2.31
C TYR A 19 7.55 9.08 1.35
N LYS A 20 8.69 9.63 1.80
CA LYS A 20 9.91 9.65 1.01
C LYS A 20 10.33 8.22 0.62
N ILE A 21 10.41 7.32 1.60
CA ILE A 21 10.82 5.93 1.37
C ILE A 21 9.81 5.19 0.49
N MET A 22 8.51 5.42 0.68
CA MET A 22 7.50 4.84 -0.20
C MET A 22 7.69 5.31 -1.64
N ASN A 23 7.83 6.62 -1.87
CA ASN A 23 7.99 7.20 -3.21
C ASN A 23 9.29 6.73 -3.90
N GLU A 24 10.39 6.64 -3.18
CA GLU A 24 11.69 6.21 -3.72
C GLU A 24 11.71 4.72 -4.10
N ASN A 25 10.84 3.89 -3.50
CA ASN A 25 10.93 2.44 -3.61
C ASN A 25 9.69 1.76 -4.22
N GLU A 26 8.62 2.50 -4.51
CA GLU A 26 7.37 1.93 -5.02
C GLU A 26 7.39 1.61 -6.52
N HIS A 27 8.38 2.11 -7.28
CA HIS A 27 8.38 2.08 -8.74
C HIS A 27 8.21 0.66 -9.31
N GLU A 28 9.06 -0.28 -8.89
CA GLU A 28 9.04 -1.67 -9.38
C GLU A 28 7.73 -2.38 -9.03
N TRP A 29 7.24 -2.20 -7.80
CA TRP A 29 5.97 -2.76 -7.38
C TRP A 29 4.80 -2.17 -8.17
N LYS A 30 4.76 -0.86 -8.38
CA LYS A 30 3.73 -0.20 -9.21
C LYS A 30 3.77 -0.66 -10.65
N ASN A 31 4.95 -0.86 -11.23
CA ASN A 31 5.10 -1.39 -12.57
C ASN A 31 4.57 -2.82 -12.68
N ALA A 32 4.94 -3.69 -11.74
CA ALA A 32 4.45 -5.07 -11.68
C ALA A 32 2.91 -5.11 -11.51
N LEU A 33 2.37 -4.29 -10.61
CA LEU A 33 0.93 -4.16 -10.39
C LEU A 33 0.22 -3.68 -11.67
N ARG A 34 0.76 -2.67 -12.37
CA ARG A 34 0.21 -2.18 -13.62
C ARG A 34 0.13 -3.29 -14.68
N LEU A 35 1.22 -4.04 -14.87
CA LEU A 35 1.27 -5.16 -15.82
C LEU A 35 0.24 -6.25 -15.48
N LEU A 36 0.11 -6.58 -14.19
CA LEU A 36 -0.91 -7.50 -13.71
C LEU A 36 -2.32 -7.00 -14.07
N ARG A 37 -2.67 -5.75 -13.75
CA ARG A 37 -3.99 -5.18 -14.06
C ARG A 37 -4.30 -5.17 -15.56
N THR A 38 -3.30 -4.88 -16.39
CA THR A 38 -3.47 -4.93 -17.85
C THR A 38 -3.82 -6.34 -18.32
N HIS A 39 -3.14 -7.36 -17.81
CA HIS A 39 -3.37 -8.74 -18.24
C HIS A 39 -4.63 -9.35 -17.59
N GLU A 40 -5.03 -8.93 -16.40
CA GLU A 40 -6.34 -9.28 -15.83
C GLU A 40 -7.48 -8.79 -16.73
N LYS A 41 -7.38 -7.56 -17.25
CA LYS A 41 -8.38 -7.03 -18.19
C LYS A 41 -8.42 -7.85 -19.49
N GLN A 42 -7.25 -8.12 -20.07
CA GLN A 42 -7.14 -8.95 -21.29
C GLN A 42 -7.68 -10.36 -21.06
N PHE A 43 -7.44 -10.95 -19.89
CA PHE A 43 -7.96 -12.26 -19.53
C PHE A 43 -9.49 -12.27 -19.55
N VAL A 44 -10.15 -11.26 -18.97
CA VAL A 44 -11.62 -11.17 -18.97
C VAL A 44 -12.16 -11.10 -20.41
N GLU A 45 -11.56 -10.26 -21.26
CA GLU A 45 -11.97 -10.13 -22.67
C GLU A 45 -11.79 -11.45 -23.44
N LEU A 46 -10.65 -12.13 -23.26
CA LEU A 46 -10.36 -13.40 -23.92
C LEU A 46 -11.19 -14.55 -23.36
N TRP A 47 -11.52 -14.53 -22.08
CA TRP A 47 -12.39 -15.52 -21.45
C TRP A 47 -13.81 -15.47 -22.03
N GLU A 48 -14.35 -14.26 -22.19
CA GLU A 48 -15.66 -14.08 -22.85
C GLU A 48 -15.63 -14.59 -24.29
N ALA A 49 -14.59 -14.26 -25.06
CA ALA A 49 -14.44 -14.76 -26.43
C ALA A 49 -14.26 -16.29 -26.48
N TYR A 50 -13.49 -16.87 -25.55
CA TYR A 50 -13.23 -18.30 -25.49
C TYR A 50 -14.50 -19.11 -25.19
N LYS A 51 -15.38 -18.59 -24.33
CA LYS A 51 -16.68 -19.22 -24.08
C LYS A 51 -17.59 -19.24 -25.31
N MET A 52 -17.46 -18.25 -26.20
CA MET A 52 -18.29 -18.11 -27.39
C MET A 52 -17.77 -18.95 -28.56
N ASP A 53 -16.47 -18.90 -28.84
CA ASP A 53 -15.80 -19.72 -29.84
C ASP A 53 -14.37 -20.05 -29.37
N PRO A 54 -14.18 -21.22 -28.72
CA PRO A 54 -12.88 -21.62 -28.20
C PRO A 54 -11.81 -21.67 -29.29
N ASN A 55 -12.11 -22.26 -30.45
CA ASN A 55 -11.13 -22.55 -31.50
C ASN A 55 -10.55 -21.27 -32.11
N TYR A 56 -11.31 -20.18 -32.12
CA TYR A 56 -10.86 -18.90 -32.66
C TYR A 56 -9.83 -18.19 -31.76
N VAL A 57 -9.89 -18.37 -30.44
CA VAL A 57 -9.06 -17.61 -29.49
C VAL A 57 -8.20 -18.45 -28.55
N GLN A 58 -8.28 -19.77 -28.60
CA GLN A 58 -7.62 -20.72 -27.68
C GLN A 58 -6.15 -20.38 -27.41
N ASP A 59 -5.35 -20.21 -28.46
CA ASP A 59 -3.93 -19.90 -28.34
C ASP A 59 -3.66 -18.57 -27.63
N ARG A 60 -4.49 -17.55 -27.91
CA ARG A 60 -4.35 -16.23 -27.28
C ARG A 60 -4.78 -16.29 -25.82
N PHE A 61 -5.85 -17.03 -25.52
CA PHE A 61 -6.35 -17.25 -24.17
C PHE A 61 -5.30 -17.95 -23.29
N PHE A 62 -4.75 -19.08 -23.73
CA PHE A 62 -3.74 -19.79 -22.93
C PHE A 62 -2.45 -19.00 -22.75
N LYS A 63 -1.97 -18.30 -23.80
CA LYS A 63 -0.83 -17.36 -23.65
C LYS A 63 -1.13 -16.25 -22.64
N CYS A 64 -2.37 -15.77 -22.56
CA CYS A 64 -2.78 -14.79 -21.57
C CYS A 64 -2.77 -15.39 -20.15
N CYS A 65 -3.23 -16.63 -19.97
CA CYS A 65 -3.18 -17.34 -18.69
C CYS A 65 -1.73 -17.49 -18.18
N ASP A 66 -0.81 -17.92 -19.04
CA ASP A 66 0.61 -18.08 -18.68
C ASP A 66 1.24 -16.75 -18.24
N ARG A 67 0.96 -15.68 -18.99
CA ARG A 67 1.40 -14.32 -18.65
C ARG A 67 0.78 -13.84 -17.34
N LEU A 68 -0.50 -14.09 -17.12
CA LEU A 68 -1.19 -13.69 -15.91
C LEU A 68 -0.56 -14.37 -14.68
N GLN A 69 -0.26 -15.66 -14.77
CA GLN A 69 0.44 -16.39 -13.71
C GLN A 69 1.82 -15.78 -13.42
N LEU A 70 2.59 -15.44 -14.46
CA LEU A 70 3.88 -14.78 -14.32
C LEU A 70 3.76 -13.43 -13.61
N TYR A 71 2.79 -12.59 -14.00
CA TYR A 71 2.62 -11.26 -13.40
C TYR A 71 2.06 -11.32 -11.97
N ILE A 72 1.21 -12.30 -11.64
CA ILE A 72 0.80 -12.55 -10.25
C ILE A 72 2.02 -12.87 -9.40
N TYR A 73 2.91 -13.74 -9.89
CA TYR A 73 4.15 -14.05 -9.17
C TYR A 73 5.04 -12.82 -9.01
N GLN A 74 5.26 -12.07 -10.10
CA GLN A 74 6.11 -10.88 -10.08
C GLN A 74 5.58 -9.78 -9.15
N GLU A 75 4.28 -9.46 -9.19
CA GLU A 75 3.67 -8.51 -8.26
C GLU A 75 3.89 -8.94 -6.82
N ASN A 76 3.68 -10.22 -6.50
CA ASN A 76 3.88 -10.74 -5.15
C ASN A 76 5.33 -10.60 -4.67
N VAL A 77 6.31 -10.84 -5.54
CA VAL A 77 7.73 -10.69 -5.24
C VAL A 77 8.06 -9.22 -4.97
N GLU A 78 7.66 -8.32 -5.86
CA GLU A 78 7.96 -6.89 -5.73
C GLU A 78 7.22 -6.25 -4.55
N ASN A 79 5.97 -6.64 -4.30
CA ASN A 79 5.19 -6.20 -3.13
C ASN A 79 5.86 -6.66 -1.82
N LYS A 80 6.37 -7.89 -1.76
CA LYS A 80 7.12 -8.37 -0.60
C LYS A 80 8.41 -7.58 -0.38
N LYS A 81 9.17 -7.27 -1.44
CA LYS A 81 10.37 -6.43 -1.37
C LYS A 81 10.02 -5.02 -0.87
N PHE A 82 9.02 -4.38 -1.48
CA PHE A 82 8.54 -3.06 -1.08
C PHE A 82 8.08 -3.02 0.39
N LYS A 83 7.29 -4.01 0.82
CA LYS A 83 6.84 -4.13 2.22
C LYS A 83 7.99 -4.27 3.21
N LYS A 84 9.06 -4.98 2.87
CA LYS A 84 10.24 -5.07 3.75
C LYS A 84 10.87 -3.69 4.00
N ILE A 85 10.81 -2.80 3.00
CA ILE A 85 11.39 -1.47 3.04
C ILE A 85 10.50 -0.49 3.83
N TYR A 86 9.22 -0.31 3.47
CA TYR A 86 8.40 0.74 4.09
C TYR A 86 7.80 0.35 5.46
N LYS A 87 7.60 -0.95 5.74
CA LYS A 87 6.88 -1.41 6.93
C LYS A 87 7.54 -1.01 8.26
N PRO A 88 8.87 -1.03 8.42
CA PRO A 88 9.53 -0.50 9.61
C PRO A 88 9.18 0.98 9.87
N HIS A 89 9.21 1.82 8.83
CA HIS A 89 8.90 3.25 8.92
C HIS A 89 7.42 3.47 9.23
N TYR A 90 6.53 2.71 8.60
CA TYR A 90 5.12 2.71 8.91
C TYR A 90 4.86 2.38 10.38
N ASN A 91 5.53 1.36 10.92
CA ASN A 91 5.40 0.99 12.33
C ASN A 91 5.88 2.09 13.28
N ILE A 92 6.96 2.81 12.95
CA ILE A 92 7.45 3.96 13.72
C ILE A 92 6.41 5.08 13.72
N PHE A 93 5.94 5.48 12.53
CA PHE A 93 4.90 6.49 12.38
C PHE A 93 3.63 6.13 13.17
N GLN A 94 3.14 4.90 13.04
CA GLN A 94 1.94 4.44 13.75
C GLN A 94 2.11 4.48 15.28
N LYS A 95 3.27 4.08 15.80
CA LYS A 95 3.58 4.18 17.23
C LYS A 95 3.56 5.63 17.71
N LEU A 96 4.18 6.55 16.97
CA LEU A 96 4.20 7.97 17.30
C LEU A 96 2.81 8.59 17.22
N ASN A 97 2.05 8.27 16.17
CA ASN A 97 0.69 8.77 15.98
C ASN A 97 -0.23 8.33 17.12
N LYS A 98 -0.16 7.06 17.54
CA LYS A 98 -0.91 6.54 18.68
C LYS A 98 -0.54 7.25 19.99
N LYS A 99 0.76 7.51 20.23
CA LYS A 99 1.21 8.25 21.42
C LYS A 99 0.68 9.69 21.41
N TYR A 100 0.77 10.36 20.25
CA TYR A 100 0.30 11.73 20.08
C TYR A 100 -1.19 11.87 20.43
N HIS A 101 -2.05 11.03 19.84
CA HIS A 101 -3.49 11.09 20.11
C HIS A 101 -3.82 10.81 21.59
N LYS A 102 -3.11 9.87 22.23
CA LYS A 102 -3.28 9.61 23.67
C LYS A 102 -2.94 10.82 24.54
N LEU A 103 -1.86 11.54 24.22
CA LEU A 103 -1.45 12.72 24.97
C LEU A 103 -2.37 13.91 24.71
N LYS A 104 -2.79 14.12 23.45
CA LYS A 104 -3.73 15.17 23.07
C LYS A 104 -5.07 15.05 23.80
N ILE A 105 -5.63 13.85 23.87
CA ILE A 105 -6.88 13.60 24.62
C ILE A 105 -6.67 13.92 26.11
N LYS A 106 -5.53 13.52 26.69
CA LYS A 106 -5.23 13.77 28.11
C LYS A 106 -5.11 15.26 28.44
N SER A 107 -4.53 16.07 27.54
CA SER A 107 -4.47 17.52 27.74
C SER A 107 -5.87 18.14 27.67
N GLU A 108 -6.70 17.73 26.69
CA GLU A 108 -8.07 18.23 26.53
C GLU A 108 -8.96 17.89 27.74
N THR A 109 -8.78 16.71 28.35
CA THR A 109 -9.54 16.32 29.57
C THR A 109 -9.09 17.02 30.85
N LYS A 110 -7.87 17.58 30.90
CA LYS A 110 -7.38 18.31 32.09
C LYS A 110 -7.87 19.76 32.14
N ASP A 111 -8.28 20.31 31.01
CA ASP A 111 -8.77 21.69 30.90
C ASP A 111 -10.30 21.80 31.07
N MET A 112 -11.00 20.70 31.39
CA MET A 112 -12.42 20.74 31.73
C MET A 112 -12.61 21.16 33.20
N PRO A 113 -13.33 22.27 33.49
CA PRO A 113 -13.66 22.65 34.86
C PRO A 113 -14.57 21.59 35.50
N GLU A 114 -14.32 21.25 36.77
CA GLU A 114 -15.19 20.37 37.55
C GLU A 114 -16.63 20.89 37.55
N PRO A 115 -17.64 20.01 37.36
CA PRO A 115 -19.03 20.41 37.49
C PRO A 115 -19.28 20.84 38.94
N ARG A 116 -19.71 22.11 39.10
CA ARG A 116 -20.21 22.65 40.37
C ARG A 116 -21.56 22.07 40.73
#